data_AF-A0AAA9ZGA9-F1
#
_entry.id   AF-A0AAA9ZGA9-F1
#
_cell.length_a   1.000
_cell.length_b   1.000
_cell.length_c   1.000
_cell.angle_alpha   90.00
_cell.angle_beta   90.00
_cell.angle_gamma   90.00
#
_symmetry.space_group_name_H-M   'P 1'
#
loop_
_entity.id
_entity.type
_entity.pdbx_description
1 polymer ?
#
loop_
_entity_poly.entity_id
_entity_poly.type
_entity_poly.pdbx_seq_one_letter_code
_entity_poly.pdbx_strand_id
1 'polypeptide(L)'
;MNPISDDSADGSPSEPNIVVKLVPEKKGVFLKYSEYEVKSKSHDTVVRRRYKDFVTLYTYLMERYPYRMIPLLPPKQLLLDSLHEERRHGLQTWLTVVSMHPVLGCSPILVTFLSDKTADYQYRMQVMYEKQPDEFSRLREDVDLPWEDQEKLLASRDRLRKILYSLQRLRKIFDEQAFRAEQQARDMAEVDMILQGLEVRDVFGERTFDDVSQSAQAAARQSERYVQLQRNVVNERIHVLMDLLAAHNGGSSGSNIQRKIRLGKRKFDWRHFSFAGAPILSWIVSGSSSKIPENQEWSDNNGSTVVAPQSVPPTTNNNTNDPPATPDAVLNRKCAFALQCVRSETALAEQYLQSLPAILLSYANEESQYHSKVTDIEYVRANRWKYFINFSFAADVEDLASASS
;
A
#
# COMPACT_ATOMS: atom_id res chain seq x y z
N MET A 1 37.34 -26.73 -15.69
CA MET A 1 37.54 -25.65 -14.69
C MET A 1 37.81 -24.36 -15.43
N ASN A 2 36.83 -23.46 -15.44
CA ASN A 2 37.00 -22.03 -15.71
C ASN A 2 36.34 -21.30 -14.54
N PRO A 3 36.97 -20.26 -13.97
CA PRO A 3 36.49 -19.65 -12.75
C PRO A 3 35.27 -18.79 -13.04
N ILE A 4 34.27 -18.95 -12.18
CA ILE A 4 33.05 -18.15 -12.06
C ILE A 4 33.46 -16.68 -12.03
N SER A 5 33.07 -15.95 -13.07
CA SER A 5 33.22 -14.50 -13.14
C SER A 5 32.33 -13.84 -12.08
N ASP A 6 32.98 -12.95 -11.33
CA ASP A 6 32.51 -12.07 -10.28
C ASP A 6 31.14 -11.42 -10.61
N ASP A 7 30.09 -11.85 -9.91
CA ASP A 7 28.73 -11.30 -9.96
C ASP A 7 28.64 -10.10 -9.01
N SER A 8 29.36 -9.03 -9.35
CA SER A 8 29.32 -7.75 -8.64
C SER A 8 28.83 -6.63 -9.56
N ALA A 9 27.65 -6.83 -10.15
CA ALA A 9 26.78 -5.73 -10.55
C ALA A 9 25.79 -5.46 -9.40
N ASP A 10 26.18 -4.56 -8.51
CA ASP A 10 25.35 -3.99 -7.45
C ASP A 10 24.12 -3.29 -8.05
N GLY A 11 23.07 -4.08 -8.27
CA GLY A 11 21.70 -3.61 -8.46
C GLY A 11 20.96 -3.61 -7.12
N SER A 12 21.57 -3.10 -6.05
CA SER A 12 20.82 -2.88 -4.81
C SER A 12 19.61 -1.99 -5.11
N PRO A 13 18.38 -2.43 -4.78
CA PRO A 13 17.22 -1.56 -4.89
C PRO A 13 17.51 -0.36 -3.98
N SER A 14 17.57 0.84 -4.56
CA SER A 14 17.81 2.07 -3.82
C SER A 14 16.97 2.08 -2.56
N GLU A 15 17.59 2.15 -1.37
CA GLU A 15 16.87 2.07 -0.09
C GLU A 15 15.67 3.03 -0.11
N PRO A 16 14.47 2.58 0.31
CA PRO A 16 13.29 3.42 0.32
C PRO A 16 13.50 4.62 1.24
N ASN A 17 12.84 5.74 0.92
CA ASN A 17 13.01 6.98 1.68
C ASN A 17 12.60 6.84 3.16
N ILE A 18 11.66 5.94 3.45
CA ILE A 18 11.19 5.60 4.78
C ILE A 18 11.39 4.11 5.00
N VAL A 19 12.06 3.75 6.09
CA VAL A 19 12.20 2.37 6.55
C VAL A 19 11.68 2.28 7.98
N VAL A 20 10.80 1.33 8.26
CA VAL A 20 10.27 1.07 9.60
C VAL A 20 10.67 -0.33 10.04
N LYS A 21 11.35 -0.43 11.19
CA LYS A 21 11.77 -1.70 11.79
C LYS A 21 11.13 -1.88 13.16
N LEU A 22 10.70 -3.09 13.49
CA LEU A 22 10.24 -3.41 14.83
C LEU A 22 11.46 -3.53 15.76
N VAL A 23 11.44 -2.83 16.90
CA VAL A 23 12.51 -2.94 17.90
C VAL A 23 12.32 -4.27 18.65
N PRO A 24 13.32 -5.18 18.63
CA PRO A 24 13.20 -6.47 19.30
C PRO A 24 13.18 -6.32 20.81
N GLU A 25 12.36 -7.12 21.47
CA GLU A 25 12.32 -7.20 22.94
C GLU A 25 13.63 -7.84 23.44
N LYS A 26 14.37 -7.16 24.32
CA LYS A 26 15.58 -7.74 24.91
C LYS A 26 15.18 -8.84 25.89
N LYS A 27 15.87 -10.00 25.83
CA LYS A 27 15.69 -11.09 26.80
C LYS A 27 15.69 -10.55 28.23
N GLY A 28 14.59 -10.74 28.96
CA GLY A 28 14.42 -10.28 30.35
C GLY A 28 13.80 -8.90 30.54
N VAL A 29 13.54 -8.14 29.47
CA VAL A 29 12.85 -6.83 29.52
C VAL A 29 11.56 -6.93 28.71
N PHE A 30 10.44 -7.16 29.39
CA PHE A 30 9.11 -7.05 28.77
C PHE A 30 8.84 -5.57 28.45
N LEU A 31 8.87 -5.21 27.16
CA LEU A 31 8.38 -3.90 26.74
C LEU A 31 6.86 -3.87 26.86
N LYS A 32 6.32 -2.90 27.62
CA LYS A 32 4.88 -2.72 27.79
C LYS A 32 4.17 -2.40 26.45
N TYR A 33 4.90 -1.88 25.48
CA TYR A 33 4.40 -1.49 24.16
C TYR A 33 5.46 -1.76 23.08
N SER A 34 5.02 -2.19 21.89
CA SER A 34 5.89 -2.31 20.71
C SER A 34 6.39 -0.94 20.25
N GLU A 35 7.70 -0.82 20.07
CA GLU A 35 8.38 0.35 19.51
C GLU A 35 8.88 0.07 18.11
N TYR A 36 8.82 1.10 17.27
CA TYR A 36 9.26 1.07 15.88
C TYR A 36 10.42 2.05 15.70
N GLU A 37 11.50 1.59 15.09
CA GLU A 37 12.58 2.43 14.60
C GLU A 37 12.21 2.92 13.20
N VAL A 38 12.09 4.24 13.05
CA VAL A 38 11.74 4.91 11.80
C VAL A 38 12.99 5.62 11.29
N LYS A 39 13.53 5.15 10.16
CA LYS A 39 14.63 5.80 9.44
C LYS A 39 14.04 6.62 8.29
N SER A 40 14.37 7.90 8.23
CA SER A 40 14.03 8.79 7.12
C SER A 40 15.29 9.22 6.39
N LYS A 41 15.41 8.87 5.11
CA LYS A 41 16.54 9.25 4.27
C LYS A 41 16.52 10.75 3.95
N SER A 42 15.34 11.33 3.71
CA SER A 42 15.19 12.76 3.41
C SER A 42 15.58 13.67 4.57
N HIS A 43 15.42 13.22 5.81
CA HIS A 43 15.76 13.98 7.01
C HIS A 43 17.10 13.56 7.64
N ASP A 44 17.72 12.48 7.14
CA ASP A 44 18.89 11.84 7.74
C ASP A 44 18.73 11.55 9.25
N THR A 45 17.56 11.02 9.61
CA THR A 45 17.21 10.74 11.01
C THR A 45 16.75 9.31 11.22
N VAL A 46 17.04 8.82 12.43
CA VAL A 46 16.49 7.57 12.97
C VAL A 46 15.83 7.92 14.30
N VAL A 47 14.54 7.64 14.44
CA VAL A 47 13.74 7.96 15.61
C VAL A 47 12.93 6.76 16.07
N ARG A 48 12.57 6.70 17.36
CA ARG A 48 11.71 5.64 17.90
C ARG A 48 10.30 6.16 18.14
N ARG A 49 9.31 5.41 17.65
CA ARG A 49 7.87 5.75 17.72
C ARG A 49 7.07 4.52 18.08
N ARG A 50 6.00 4.69 18.85
CA ARG A 50 5.02 3.66 19.17
C ARG A 50 3.84 3.76 18.22
N TYR A 51 3.10 2.67 18.03
CA TYR A 51 1.88 2.69 17.21
C TYR A 51 0.91 3.82 17.61
N LYS A 52 0.75 4.11 18.91
CA LYS A 52 -0.10 5.21 19.39
C LYS A 52 0.35 6.58 18.85
N ASP A 53 1.64 6.79 18.65
CA ASP A 53 2.15 8.04 18.09
C ASP A 53 1.76 8.21 16.63
N PHE A 54 1.75 7.12 15.85
CA PHE A 54 1.22 7.14 14.48
C PHE A 54 -0.27 7.48 14.47
N VAL A 55 -1.05 6.95 15.42
CA VAL A 55 -2.47 7.31 15.58
C VAL A 55 -2.63 8.80 15.87
N THR A 56 -1.85 9.35 16.80
CA THR A 56 -1.87 10.79 17.11
C THR A 56 -1.49 11.64 15.89
N LEU A 57 -0.42 11.27 15.17
CA LEU A 57 -0.01 11.93 13.94
C LEU A 57 -1.14 11.91 12.89
N TYR A 58 -1.74 10.76 12.66
CA TYR A 58 -2.86 10.60 11.74
C TYR A 58 -4.03 11.53 12.12
N THR A 59 -4.42 11.57 13.40
CA THR A 59 -5.47 12.47 13.89
C THR A 59 -5.12 13.95 13.62
N TYR A 60 -3.91 14.37 13.95
CA TYR A 60 -3.47 15.74 13.72
C TYR A 60 -3.46 16.12 12.23
N LEU A 61 -2.99 15.23 11.36
CA LEU A 61 -3.00 15.46 9.92
C LEU A 61 -4.44 15.54 9.37
N MET A 62 -5.33 14.65 9.81
CA MET A 62 -6.75 14.65 9.40
C MET A 62 -7.48 15.94 9.80
N GLU A 63 -7.14 16.52 10.94
CA GLU A 63 -7.76 17.76 11.41
C GLU A 63 -7.21 19.00 10.70
N ARG A 64 -5.89 19.05 10.45
CA ARG A 64 -5.23 20.21 9.83
C ARG A 64 -5.25 20.21 8.30
N TYR A 65 -5.40 19.04 7.67
CA TYR A 65 -5.42 18.85 6.22
C TYR A 65 -6.68 18.06 5.79
N PRO A 66 -7.88 18.57 6.09
CA PRO A 66 -9.12 17.81 5.90
C PRO A 66 -9.51 17.58 4.43
N TYR A 67 -8.83 18.23 3.48
CA TYR A 67 -9.09 18.12 2.05
C TYR A 67 -8.05 17.27 1.30
N ARG A 68 -7.06 16.71 2.02
CA ARG A 68 -5.95 15.90 1.47
C ARG A 68 -6.22 14.42 1.59
N MET A 69 -5.76 13.62 0.64
CA MET A 69 -5.87 12.17 0.76
C MET A 69 -4.88 11.67 1.82
N ILE A 70 -5.40 11.05 2.87
CA ILE A 70 -4.59 10.45 3.93
C ILE A 70 -5.03 8.97 4.03
N PRO A 71 -4.14 8.00 3.75
CA PRO A 71 -4.47 6.59 3.87
C PRO A 71 -4.83 6.20 5.29
N LEU A 72 -5.59 5.12 5.42
CA LEU A 72 -5.92 4.53 6.71
C LEU A 72 -4.69 3.93 7.37
N LEU A 73 -4.58 4.05 8.69
CA LEU A 73 -3.57 3.32 9.45
C LEU A 73 -3.89 1.81 9.47
N PRO A 74 -2.86 0.95 9.50
CA PRO A 74 -3.05 -0.49 9.69
C PRO A 74 -3.73 -0.75 11.05
N PRO A 75 -4.65 -1.73 11.16
CA PRO A 75 -5.44 -1.94 12.37
C PRO A 75 -4.60 -2.35 13.58
N LYS A 76 -5.15 -2.08 14.78
CA LYS A 76 -4.58 -2.55 16.05
C LYS A 76 -4.84 -4.05 16.25
N GLN A 77 -4.15 -4.90 15.49
CA GLN A 77 -4.12 -6.36 15.65
C GLN A 77 -3.38 -6.82 16.93
N LEU A 78 -4.06 -7.46 17.88
CA LEU A 78 -3.54 -7.66 19.24
C LEU A 78 -2.96 -9.05 19.57
N LEU A 79 -2.89 -10.02 18.65
CA LEU A 79 -2.84 -11.43 19.09
C LEU A 79 -1.78 -12.37 18.50
N LEU A 80 -1.02 -12.02 17.45
CA LEU A 80 0.01 -12.92 16.89
C LEU A 80 1.28 -12.17 16.45
N ASP A 81 2.45 -12.78 16.66
CA ASP A 81 3.76 -12.23 16.24
C ASP A 81 3.84 -12.01 14.72
N SER A 82 3.18 -12.84 13.91
CA SER A 82 3.06 -12.65 12.45
C SER A 82 2.31 -11.35 12.08
N LEU A 83 1.45 -10.84 12.96
CA LEU A 83 0.71 -9.58 12.75
C LEU A 83 1.55 -8.34 13.05
N HIS A 84 2.66 -8.50 13.78
CA HIS A 84 3.57 -7.38 14.08
C HIS A 84 4.34 -6.95 12.83
N GLU A 85 4.70 -7.92 11.98
CA GLU A 85 5.38 -7.68 10.71
C GLU A 85 4.44 -7.08 9.67
N GLU A 86 3.19 -7.58 9.57
CA GLU A 86 2.15 -6.97 8.73
C GLU A 86 1.89 -5.51 9.12
N ARG A 87 1.75 -5.24 10.42
CA ARG A 87 1.58 -3.87 10.91
C ARG A 87 2.81 -3.02 10.60
N ARG A 88 4.02 -3.52 10.84
CA ARG A 88 5.27 -2.79 10.55
C ARG A 88 5.31 -2.39 9.07
N HIS A 89 5.01 -3.33 8.18
CA HIS A 89 4.94 -3.08 6.74
C HIS A 89 3.85 -2.04 6.41
N GLY A 90 2.63 -2.18 6.97
CA GLY A 90 1.56 -1.19 6.79
C GLY A 90 1.93 0.21 7.31
N LEU A 91 2.67 0.32 8.42
CA LEU A 91 3.16 1.60 8.94
C LEU A 91 4.22 2.21 8.03
N GLN A 92 5.12 1.39 7.46
CA GLN A 92 6.10 1.83 6.48
C GLN A 92 5.43 2.40 5.24
N THR A 93 4.46 1.66 4.67
CA THR A 93 3.74 2.09 3.48
C THR A 93 2.91 3.35 3.74
N TRP A 94 2.18 3.39 4.86
CA TRP A 94 1.42 4.58 5.27
C TRP A 94 2.31 5.82 5.39
N LEU A 95 3.43 5.70 6.11
CA LEU A 95 4.35 6.81 6.33
C LEU A 95 5.06 7.23 5.04
N THR A 96 5.35 6.29 4.15
CA THR A 96 5.90 6.55 2.81
C THR A 96 4.93 7.41 1.99
N VAL A 97 3.66 7.02 1.89
CA VAL A 97 2.63 7.78 1.16
C VAL A 97 2.48 9.19 1.73
N VAL A 98 2.37 9.30 3.06
CA VAL A 98 2.21 10.60 3.74
C VAL A 98 3.44 11.50 3.55
N SER A 99 4.64 10.94 3.60
CA SER A 99 5.89 11.70 3.44
C SER A 99 6.15 12.15 2.00
N MET A 100 5.66 11.39 1.02
CA MET A 100 5.80 11.74 -0.40
C MET A 100 4.76 12.76 -0.88
N HIS A 101 3.64 12.90 -0.17
CA HIS A 101 2.61 13.87 -0.53
C HIS A 101 3.16 15.30 -0.43
N PRO A 102 3.01 16.17 -1.46
CA PRO A 102 3.66 17.48 -1.52
C PRO A 102 3.28 18.42 -0.36
N VAL A 103 2.01 18.40 0.06
CA VAL A 103 1.52 19.18 1.21
C VAL A 103 1.83 18.52 2.56
N LEU A 104 1.48 17.25 2.76
CA LEU A 104 1.66 16.56 4.04
C LEU A 104 3.13 16.33 4.39
N GLY A 105 3.97 16.02 3.39
CA GLY A 105 5.41 15.83 3.51
C GLY A 105 6.12 17.04 4.12
N CYS A 106 5.63 18.24 3.81
CA CYS A 106 6.16 19.51 4.32
C CYS A 106 5.50 19.96 5.64
N SER A 107 4.57 19.18 6.20
CA SER A 107 3.87 19.54 7.44
C SER A 107 4.85 19.57 8.62
N PRO A 108 4.93 20.67 9.40
CA PRO A 108 5.76 20.73 10.60
C PRO A 108 5.44 19.63 11.61
N ILE A 109 4.20 19.13 11.63
CA ILE A 109 3.75 18.02 12.46
C ILE A 109 4.47 16.72 12.05
N LEU A 110 4.49 16.43 10.75
CA LEU A 110 5.17 15.24 10.21
C LEU A 110 6.69 15.36 10.32
N VAL A 111 7.25 16.53 9.99
CA VAL A 111 8.69 16.79 10.10
C VAL A 111 9.16 16.57 11.54
N THR A 112 8.42 17.06 12.53
CA THR A 112 8.72 16.81 13.96
C THR A 112 8.65 15.31 14.27
N PHE A 113 7.61 14.61 13.79
CA PHE A 113 7.48 13.16 13.98
C PHE A 113 8.68 12.38 13.39
N LEU A 114 9.21 12.78 12.23
CA LEU A 114 10.30 12.09 11.54
C LEU A 114 11.70 12.45 12.07
N SER A 115 11.89 13.67 12.57
CA SER A 115 13.23 14.21 12.87
C SER A 115 13.55 14.41 14.35
N ASP A 116 12.53 14.56 15.21
CA ASP A 116 12.77 14.88 16.62
C ASP A 116 13.26 13.65 17.43
N LYS A 117 14.51 13.70 17.89
CA LYS A 117 15.17 12.63 18.65
C LYS A 117 14.96 12.73 20.17
N THR A 118 14.26 13.77 20.64
CA THR A 118 14.09 14.03 22.06
C THR A 118 12.98 13.19 22.69
N ALA A 119 12.95 13.08 24.02
CA ALA A 119 11.98 12.25 24.73
C ALA A 119 10.56 12.86 24.76
N ASP A 120 10.46 14.18 24.67
CA ASP A 120 9.23 15.00 24.70
C ASP A 120 8.71 15.35 23.29
N TYR A 121 9.12 14.61 22.25
CA TYR A 121 8.66 14.80 20.86
C TYR A 121 7.13 14.86 20.72
N GLN A 122 6.40 14.11 21.57
CA GLN A 122 4.93 14.13 21.59
C GLN A 122 4.39 15.53 21.90
N TYR A 123 4.96 16.21 22.89
CA TYR A 123 4.60 17.57 23.26
C TYR A 123 4.97 18.55 22.15
N ARG A 124 6.18 18.44 21.58
CA ARG A 124 6.58 19.31 20.46
C ARG A 124 5.69 19.14 19.22
N MET A 125 5.31 17.91 18.90
CA MET A 125 4.37 17.61 17.83
C MET A 125 2.99 18.22 18.10
N GLN A 126 2.50 18.16 19.34
CA GLN A 126 1.28 18.83 19.76
C GLN A 126 1.39 20.36 19.61
N VAL A 127 2.50 20.97 20.02
CA VAL A 127 2.74 22.41 19.85
C VAL A 127 2.72 22.80 18.37
N MET A 128 3.31 21.99 17.48
CA MET A 128 3.22 22.22 16.02
C MET A 128 1.79 22.11 15.52
N TYR A 129 1.04 21.12 16.01
CA TYR A 129 -0.38 20.97 15.70
C TYR A 129 -1.20 22.17 16.17
N GLU A 130 -1.02 22.67 17.39
CA GLU A 130 -1.79 23.79 17.95
C GLU A 130 -1.53 25.11 17.23
N LYS A 131 -0.28 25.36 16.82
CA LYS A 131 0.13 26.58 16.11
C LYS A 131 -0.44 26.70 14.70
N GLN A 132 -0.80 25.59 14.07
CA GLN A 132 -1.26 25.60 12.68
C GLN A 132 -2.79 25.60 12.62
N PRO A 133 -3.45 26.62 12.02
CA PRO A 133 -4.86 26.50 11.69
C PRO A 133 -5.08 25.48 10.57
N ASP A 134 -6.33 25.10 10.30
CA ASP A 134 -6.64 24.19 9.20
C ASP A 134 -6.27 24.79 7.83
N GLU A 135 -6.15 23.94 6.83
CA GLU A 135 -5.73 24.31 5.48
C GLU A 135 -6.56 25.41 4.81
N PHE A 136 -7.88 25.38 4.95
CA PHE A 136 -8.73 26.41 4.34
C PHE A 136 -8.56 27.74 5.08
N SER A 137 -8.46 27.70 6.41
CA SER A 137 -8.21 28.89 7.23
C SER A 137 -6.85 29.55 6.96
N ARG A 138 -5.89 28.84 6.33
CA ARG A 138 -4.60 29.39 5.89
C ARG A 138 -4.66 30.05 4.51
N LEU A 139 -5.75 29.84 3.74
CA LEU A 139 -5.90 30.42 2.42
C LEU A 139 -6.11 31.92 2.54
N ARG A 140 -5.30 32.71 1.83
CA ARG A 140 -5.46 34.17 1.82
C ARG A 140 -6.77 34.56 1.15
N GLU A 141 -7.41 35.61 1.66
CA GLU A 141 -8.73 36.07 1.20
C GLU A 141 -8.72 36.64 -0.23
N ASP A 142 -7.58 37.11 -0.71
CA ASP A 142 -7.39 37.66 -2.06
C ASP A 142 -7.24 36.58 -3.15
N VAL A 143 -7.07 35.31 -2.77
CA VAL A 143 -6.93 34.22 -3.75
C VAL A 143 -8.27 33.91 -4.39
N ASP A 144 -8.37 34.17 -5.70
CA ASP A 144 -9.48 33.72 -6.51
C ASP A 144 -9.40 32.19 -6.73
N LEU A 145 -10.54 31.51 -6.51
CA LEU A 145 -10.65 30.07 -6.59
C LEU A 145 -11.54 29.71 -7.78
N PRO A 146 -10.96 29.26 -8.90
CA PRO A 146 -11.76 28.91 -10.07
C PRO A 146 -12.70 27.75 -9.73
N TRP A 147 -13.90 27.82 -10.29
CA TRP A 147 -14.84 26.72 -10.19
C TRP A 147 -14.36 25.55 -11.05
N GLU A 148 -14.37 24.34 -10.50
CA GLU A 148 -13.98 23.13 -11.22
C GLU A 148 -15.20 22.39 -11.75
N ASP A 149 -15.02 21.73 -12.89
CA ASP A 149 -16.04 20.89 -13.51
C ASP A 149 -16.19 19.58 -12.72
N GLN A 150 -17.28 19.52 -11.96
CA GLN A 150 -17.52 18.41 -11.05
C GLN A 150 -17.78 17.09 -11.78
N GLU A 151 -18.36 17.11 -12.97
CA GLU A 151 -18.61 15.89 -13.75
C GLU A 151 -17.28 15.27 -14.22
N LYS A 152 -16.32 16.12 -14.63
CA LYS A 152 -14.97 15.67 -14.96
C LYS A 152 -14.26 15.05 -13.76
N LEU A 153 -14.41 15.64 -12.57
CA LEU A 153 -13.81 15.10 -11.34
C LEU A 153 -14.42 13.75 -10.95
N LEU A 154 -15.74 13.60 -11.06
CA LEU A 154 -16.42 12.32 -10.87
C LEU A 154 -15.94 11.25 -11.84
N ALA A 155 -15.87 11.60 -13.12
CA ALA A 155 -15.40 10.69 -14.15
C ALA A 155 -13.95 10.25 -13.89
N SER A 156 -13.08 11.16 -13.42
CA SER A 156 -11.71 10.78 -13.07
C SER A 156 -11.63 9.85 -11.87
N ARG A 157 -12.40 10.14 -10.81
CA ARG A 157 -12.50 9.26 -9.65
C ARG A 157 -12.96 7.86 -10.03
N ASP A 158 -13.98 7.74 -10.87
CA ASP A 158 -14.49 6.43 -11.28
C ASP A 158 -13.48 5.67 -12.15
N ARG A 159 -12.65 6.35 -12.95
CA ARG A 159 -11.50 5.74 -13.63
C ARG A 159 -10.46 5.23 -12.64
N LEU A 160 -10.04 6.06 -11.68
CA LEU A 160 -9.05 5.67 -10.66
C LEU A 160 -9.55 4.52 -9.78
N ARG A 161 -10.85 4.46 -9.48
CA ARG A 161 -11.47 3.32 -8.78
C ARG A 161 -11.35 2.01 -9.57
N LYS A 162 -11.59 2.05 -10.88
CA LYS A 162 -11.42 0.86 -11.75
C LYS A 162 -9.96 0.39 -11.74
N ILE A 163 -9.01 1.32 -11.80
CA ILE A 163 -7.58 1.02 -11.72
C ILE A 163 -7.23 0.39 -10.36
N LEU A 164 -7.78 0.90 -9.25
CA LEU A 164 -7.60 0.29 -7.94
C LEU A 164 -8.04 -1.19 -7.92
N TYR A 165 -9.21 -1.53 -8.49
CA TYR A 165 -9.64 -2.92 -8.59
C TYR A 165 -8.71 -3.77 -9.45
N SER A 166 -8.21 -3.23 -10.56
CA SER A 166 -7.22 -3.92 -11.39
C SER A 166 -5.92 -4.18 -10.64
N LEU A 167 -5.41 -3.21 -9.87
CA LEU A 167 -4.20 -3.35 -9.06
C LEU A 167 -4.40 -4.34 -7.92
N GLN A 168 -5.57 -4.36 -7.27
CA GLN A 168 -5.91 -5.38 -6.27
C GLN A 168 -5.88 -6.79 -6.85
N ARG A 169 -6.44 -6.97 -8.06
CA ARG A 169 -6.41 -8.24 -8.76
C ARG A 169 -4.98 -8.63 -9.16
N LEU A 170 -4.20 -7.68 -9.67
CA LEU A 170 -2.81 -7.91 -10.03
C LEU A 170 -1.98 -8.36 -8.81
N ARG A 171 -2.11 -7.63 -7.69
CA ARG A 171 -1.47 -7.98 -6.42
C ARG A 171 -1.84 -9.39 -5.99
N LYS A 172 -3.13 -9.75 -6.05
CA LYS A 172 -3.58 -11.10 -5.68
C LYS A 172 -2.85 -12.17 -6.50
N ILE A 173 -2.69 -11.96 -7.80
CA ILE A 173 -1.97 -12.89 -8.69
C ILE A 173 -0.49 -12.98 -8.30
N PHE A 174 0.16 -11.86 -8.00
CA PHE A 174 1.56 -11.83 -7.56
C PHE A 174 1.76 -12.53 -6.22
N ASP A 175 0.86 -12.31 -5.26
CA ASP A 175 0.87 -12.99 -3.96
C ASP A 175 0.69 -14.51 -4.13
N GLU A 176 -0.21 -14.94 -5.02
CA GLU A 176 -0.41 -16.36 -5.36
C GLU A 176 0.83 -16.97 -6.06
N GLN A 177 1.51 -16.22 -6.93
CA GLN A 177 2.76 -16.68 -7.57
C GLN A 177 3.89 -16.82 -6.55
N ALA A 178 4.07 -15.85 -5.67
CA ALA A 178 5.04 -15.91 -4.59
C ALA A 178 4.75 -17.09 -3.64
N PHE A 179 3.47 -17.31 -3.30
CA PHE A 179 3.07 -18.45 -2.48
C PHE A 179 3.40 -19.80 -3.15
N ARG A 180 3.17 -19.94 -4.46
CA ARG A 180 3.55 -21.15 -5.22
C ARG A 180 5.06 -21.38 -5.21
N ALA A 181 5.87 -20.34 -5.41
CA ALA A 181 7.33 -20.44 -5.36
C ALA A 181 7.84 -20.82 -3.96
N GLU A 182 7.21 -20.31 -2.89
CA GLU A 182 7.50 -20.70 -1.52
C GLU A 182 7.16 -22.17 -1.25
N GLN A 183 6.03 -22.65 -1.75
CA GLN A 183 5.67 -24.07 -1.64
C GLN A 183 6.65 -24.96 -2.40
N GLN A 184 7.05 -24.58 -3.61
CA GLN A 184 8.07 -25.29 -4.38
C GLN A 184 9.41 -25.39 -3.62
N ALA A 185 9.80 -24.35 -2.88
CA ALA A 185 11.00 -24.39 -2.05
C ALA A 185 10.87 -25.40 -0.90
N ARG A 186 9.70 -25.45 -0.24
CA ARG A 186 9.42 -26.39 0.85
C ARG A 186 9.43 -27.83 0.37
N ASP A 187 8.76 -28.10 -0.75
CA ASP A 187 8.73 -29.44 -1.35
C ASP A 187 10.15 -29.90 -1.71
N MET A 188 11.00 -28.98 -2.22
CA MET A 188 12.38 -29.28 -2.53
C MET A 188 13.25 -29.56 -1.29
N ALA A 189 13.02 -28.83 -0.20
CA ALA A 189 13.68 -29.08 1.08
C ALA A 189 13.25 -30.43 1.69
N GLU A 190 12.01 -30.85 1.47
CA GLU A 190 11.53 -32.17 1.88
C GLU A 190 12.18 -33.29 1.07
N VAL A 191 12.33 -33.12 -0.25
CA VAL A 191 13.11 -34.05 -1.09
C VAL A 191 14.54 -34.20 -0.59
N ASP A 192 15.19 -33.08 -0.27
CA ASP A 192 16.54 -33.08 0.32
C ASP A 192 16.60 -33.88 1.63
N MET A 193 15.66 -33.62 2.54
CA MET A 193 15.57 -34.31 3.82
C MET A 193 15.38 -35.83 3.66
N ILE A 194 14.55 -36.27 2.71
CA ILE A 194 14.33 -37.69 2.44
C ILE A 194 15.60 -38.35 1.88
N LEU A 195 16.25 -37.71 0.90
CA LEU A 195 17.48 -38.24 0.29
C LEU A 195 18.64 -38.34 1.28
N GLN A 196 18.68 -37.43 2.26
CA GLN A 196 19.67 -37.44 3.34
C GLN A 196 19.26 -38.30 4.54
N GLY A 197 18.05 -38.88 4.52
CA GLY A 197 17.53 -39.75 5.56
C GLY A 197 18.35 -41.04 5.68
N LEU A 198 18.55 -41.51 6.91
CA LEU A 198 19.33 -42.71 7.20
C LEU A 198 18.81 -43.93 6.44
N GLU A 199 17.50 -44.13 6.36
CA GLU A 199 16.88 -45.25 5.64
C GLU A 199 17.29 -45.33 4.16
N VAL A 200 17.38 -44.17 3.50
CA VAL A 200 17.78 -44.08 2.09
C VAL A 200 19.29 -44.26 1.94
N ARG A 201 20.08 -43.62 2.82
CA ARG A 201 21.54 -43.70 2.80
C ARG A 201 22.07 -45.09 3.16
N ASP A 202 21.39 -45.84 4.01
CA ASP A 202 21.75 -47.21 4.37
C ASP A 202 21.59 -48.19 3.19
N VAL A 203 20.59 -47.96 2.34
CA VAL A 203 20.32 -48.82 1.16
C VAL A 203 21.22 -48.47 -0.02
N PHE A 204 21.38 -47.18 -0.30
CA PHE A 204 22.04 -46.71 -1.52
C PHE A 204 23.48 -46.24 -1.31
N GLY A 205 23.94 -46.11 -0.07
CA GLY A 205 25.27 -45.61 0.29
C GLY A 205 25.26 -44.16 0.79
N GLU A 206 26.17 -43.86 1.72
CA GLU A 206 26.18 -42.59 2.47
C GLU A 206 26.30 -41.32 1.62
N ARG A 207 26.94 -41.37 0.45
CA ARG A 207 27.23 -40.17 -0.37
C ARG A 207 26.48 -40.14 -1.69
N THR A 208 25.61 -41.12 -1.91
CA THR A 208 25.03 -41.41 -3.21
C THR A 208 24.15 -40.28 -3.73
N PHE A 209 23.47 -39.57 -2.83
CA PHE A 209 22.56 -38.48 -3.17
C PHE A 209 23.08 -37.08 -2.83
N ASP A 210 24.33 -36.93 -2.38
CA ASP A 210 24.88 -35.64 -1.93
C ASP A 210 24.79 -34.55 -3.01
N ASP A 211 25.10 -34.90 -4.25
CA ASP A 211 25.04 -33.97 -5.39
C ASP A 211 23.60 -33.57 -5.75
N VAL A 212 22.63 -34.49 -5.59
CA VAL A 212 21.21 -34.21 -5.85
C VAL A 212 20.64 -33.36 -4.72
N SER A 213 20.94 -33.72 -3.47
CA SER A 213 20.66 -32.97 -2.26
C SER A 213 21.17 -31.52 -2.34
N GLN A 214 22.43 -31.33 -2.75
CA GLN A 214 22.99 -29.99 -2.94
C GLN A 214 22.22 -29.17 -4.00
N SER A 215 21.80 -29.79 -5.10
CA SER A 215 21.02 -29.11 -6.14
C SER A 215 19.60 -28.77 -5.67
N ALA A 216 18.98 -29.63 -4.86
CA ALA A 216 17.68 -29.39 -4.23
C ALA A 216 17.76 -28.19 -3.27
N GLN A 217 18.78 -28.15 -2.41
CA GLN A 217 19.03 -27.00 -1.53
C GLN A 217 19.28 -25.70 -2.31
N ALA A 218 20.02 -25.78 -3.43
CA ALA A 218 20.26 -24.62 -4.28
C ALA A 218 18.97 -24.08 -4.91
N ALA A 219 18.10 -24.97 -5.41
CA ALA A 219 16.79 -24.61 -5.93
C ALA A 219 15.89 -23.98 -4.85
N ALA A 220 15.81 -24.57 -3.65
CA ALA A 220 15.04 -24.05 -2.54
C ALA A 220 15.48 -22.63 -2.15
N ARG A 221 16.80 -22.41 -1.96
CA ARG A 221 17.36 -21.08 -1.63
C ARG A 221 17.08 -20.05 -2.73
N GLN A 222 17.12 -20.46 -3.99
CA GLN A 222 16.85 -19.57 -5.11
C GLN A 222 15.38 -19.15 -5.16
N SER A 223 14.45 -20.07 -4.88
CA SER A 223 13.01 -19.79 -4.74
C SER A 223 12.72 -18.87 -3.55
N GLU A 224 13.34 -19.10 -2.38
CA GLU A 224 13.21 -18.22 -1.21
C GLU A 224 13.69 -16.79 -1.51
N ARG A 225 14.85 -16.65 -2.17
CA ARG A 225 15.39 -15.34 -2.56
C ARG A 225 14.44 -14.61 -3.50
N TYR A 226 13.89 -15.29 -4.49
CA TYR A 226 12.93 -14.72 -5.42
C TYR A 226 11.67 -14.22 -4.70
N VAL A 227 11.10 -15.04 -3.81
CA VAL A 227 9.93 -14.66 -3.00
C VAL A 227 10.21 -13.40 -2.19
N GLN A 228 11.39 -13.31 -1.58
CA GLN A 228 11.77 -12.14 -0.78
C GLN A 228 11.94 -10.87 -1.62
N LEU A 229 12.54 -10.97 -2.81
CA LEU A 229 12.70 -9.83 -3.73
C LEU A 229 11.34 -9.36 -4.27
N GLN A 230 10.48 -10.29 -4.66
CA GLN A 230 9.11 -10.00 -5.12
C GLN A 230 8.29 -9.29 -4.05
N ARG A 231 8.33 -9.79 -2.81
CA ARG A 231 7.64 -9.18 -1.67
C ARG A 231 8.14 -7.76 -1.38
N ASN A 232 9.46 -7.56 -1.38
CA ASN A 232 10.06 -6.30 -0.93
C ASN A 232 10.12 -5.19 -2.00
N VAL A 233 10.27 -5.55 -3.28
CA VAL A 233 10.49 -4.54 -4.33
C VAL A 233 9.20 -4.29 -5.10
N VAL A 234 8.48 -5.33 -5.49
CA VAL A 234 7.30 -5.19 -6.36
C VAL A 234 6.05 -4.96 -5.52
N ASN A 235 5.78 -5.85 -4.57
CA ASN A 235 4.55 -5.81 -3.79
C ASN A 235 4.44 -4.56 -2.92
N GLU A 236 5.53 -4.11 -2.28
CA GLU A 236 5.52 -2.87 -1.49
C GLU A 236 5.14 -1.65 -2.36
N ARG A 237 5.73 -1.54 -3.57
CA ARG A 237 5.45 -0.42 -4.48
C ARG A 237 4.02 -0.46 -5.03
N ILE A 238 3.48 -1.65 -5.29
CA ILE A 238 2.06 -1.79 -5.66
C ILE A 238 1.15 -1.43 -4.49
N HIS A 239 1.53 -1.80 -3.26
CA HIS A 239 0.77 -1.46 -2.05
C HIS A 239 0.67 0.06 -1.86
N VAL A 240 1.79 0.79 -2.05
CA VAL A 240 1.81 2.27 -2.03
C VAL A 240 0.79 2.85 -3.01
N LEU A 241 0.76 2.34 -4.25
CA LEU A 241 -0.22 2.79 -5.27
C LEU A 241 -1.65 2.46 -4.86
N MET A 242 -1.88 1.26 -4.33
CA MET A 242 -3.21 0.84 -3.87
C MET A 242 -3.72 1.71 -2.72
N ASP A 243 -2.89 1.96 -1.71
CA ASP A 243 -3.25 2.78 -0.55
C ASP A 243 -3.54 4.22 -0.94
N LEU A 244 -2.76 4.76 -1.87
CA LEU A 244 -2.98 6.10 -2.41
C LEU A 244 -4.32 6.19 -3.17
N LEU A 245 -4.59 5.25 -4.06
CA LEU A 245 -5.86 5.21 -4.80
C LEU A 245 -7.05 4.91 -3.89
N ALA A 246 -6.86 4.14 -2.82
CA ALA A 246 -7.89 3.89 -1.81
C ALA A 246 -8.18 5.16 -1.00
N ALA A 247 -7.14 5.92 -0.61
CA ALA A 247 -7.28 7.20 0.06
C ALA A 247 -8.03 8.22 -0.82
N HIS A 248 -7.70 8.29 -2.12
CA HIS A 248 -8.42 9.08 -3.11
C HIS A 248 -9.90 8.66 -3.24
N ASN A 249 -10.17 7.35 -3.28
CA ASN A 249 -11.51 6.81 -3.49
C ASN A 249 -12.45 6.79 -2.28
N GLY A 250 -12.00 7.27 -1.11
CA GLY A 250 -12.86 7.44 0.07
C GLY A 250 -12.49 6.59 1.29
N GLY A 251 -11.30 5.99 1.34
CA GLY A 251 -10.73 5.49 2.59
C GLY A 251 -10.49 6.66 3.56
N SER A 252 -11.45 6.96 4.43
CA SER A 252 -11.46 8.01 5.46
C SER A 252 -11.38 9.50 5.06
N SER A 253 -10.64 9.92 4.04
CA SER A 253 -10.56 11.37 3.74
C SER A 253 -11.77 11.88 2.95
N GLY A 254 -12.18 11.14 1.91
CA GLY A 254 -13.40 11.45 1.15
C GLY A 254 -14.66 11.50 2.02
N SER A 255 -14.76 10.67 3.07
CA SER A 255 -15.88 10.68 4.00
C SER A 255 -15.86 11.86 4.97
N ASN A 256 -14.70 12.43 5.30
CA ASN A 256 -14.58 13.65 6.12
C ASN A 256 -14.86 14.93 5.32
N ILE A 257 -14.39 15.01 4.07
CA ILE A 257 -14.74 16.06 3.11
C ILE A 257 -16.26 16.06 2.90
N GLN A 258 -16.85 14.90 2.64
CA GLN A 258 -18.29 14.72 2.50
C GLN A 258 -19.07 15.10 3.77
N ARG A 259 -18.59 14.70 4.96
CA ARG A 259 -19.28 14.98 6.23
C ARG A 259 -19.30 16.48 6.53
N LYS A 260 -18.19 17.18 6.31
CA LYS A 260 -18.09 18.64 6.48
C LYS A 260 -18.90 19.42 5.43
N ILE A 261 -18.95 18.96 4.17
CA ILE A 261 -19.80 19.54 3.12
C ILE A 261 -21.30 19.30 3.41
N ARG A 262 -21.66 18.10 3.92
CA ARG A 262 -23.03 17.73 4.30
C ARG A 262 -23.58 18.54 5.49
N LEU A 263 -22.71 18.97 6.41
CA LEU A 263 -23.06 19.82 7.55
C LEU A 263 -23.39 21.28 7.14
N GLY A 264 -23.08 21.71 5.90
CA GLY A 264 -23.34 23.04 5.33
C GLY A 264 -24.77 23.31 4.80
N LYS A 265 -25.71 22.36 4.96
CA LYS A 265 -27.18 22.43 4.73
C LYS A 265 -27.76 22.49 3.29
N ARG A 266 -28.75 21.60 3.10
CA ARG A 266 -30.08 21.77 2.47
C ARG A 266 -30.22 22.91 1.45
N LYS A 267 -29.78 22.69 0.21
CA LYS A 267 -30.33 23.35 -1.01
C LYS A 267 -29.70 22.81 -2.30
N PHE A 268 -28.50 22.24 -2.22
CA PHE A 268 -27.86 21.56 -3.34
C PHE A 268 -28.15 20.06 -3.29
N ASP A 269 -28.74 19.50 -4.35
CA ASP A 269 -29.12 18.09 -4.41
C ASP A 269 -27.90 17.20 -4.65
N TRP A 270 -27.16 16.93 -3.58
CA TRP A 270 -26.04 15.99 -3.57
C TRP A 270 -26.49 14.51 -3.56
N ARG A 271 -27.77 14.18 -3.77
CA ARG A 271 -28.22 12.78 -3.84
C ARG A 271 -27.65 12.03 -5.05
N HIS A 272 -27.31 12.75 -6.13
CA HIS A 272 -26.55 12.18 -7.25
C HIS A 272 -25.06 11.95 -6.92
N PHE A 273 -24.55 12.60 -5.87
CA PHE A 273 -23.26 12.31 -5.24
C PHE A 273 -23.42 11.35 -4.05
N SER A 274 -24.55 10.65 -3.91
CA SER A 274 -24.73 9.66 -2.85
C SER A 274 -23.70 8.55 -3.00
N PHE A 275 -22.73 8.55 -2.10
CA PHE A 275 -21.70 7.53 -1.91
C PHE A 275 -22.32 6.30 -1.24
N ALA A 276 -23.23 5.61 -1.95
CA ALA A 276 -23.73 4.30 -1.56
C ALA A 276 -23.11 3.27 -2.51
N GLY A 277 -22.11 2.52 -2.01
CA GLY A 277 -21.48 1.48 -2.81
C GLY A 277 -20.14 1.00 -2.27
N ALA A 278 -20.13 0.41 -1.07
CA ALA A 278 -19.69 -0.99 -0.91
C ALA A 278 -19.97 -1.44 0.53
N PRO A 279 -20.71 -2.55 0.71
CA PRO A 279 -21.10 -3.08 2.00
C PRO A 279 -19.94 -3.88 2.58
N ILE A 280 -19.57 -3.62 3.83
CA ILE A 280 -18.97 -4.55 4.80
C ILE A 280 -18.86 -3.71 6.07
N LEU A 281 -19.29 -4.29 7.21
CA LEU A 281 -19.53 -3.67 8.52
C LEU A 281 -20.98 -3.22 8.81
N SER A 282 -21.98 -4.00 8.40
CA SER A 282 -23.33 -3.96 9.02
C SER A 282 -23.74 -5.27 9.73
N TRP A 283 -22.78 -6.17 10.01
CA TRP A 283 -23.07 -7.49 10.60
C TRP A 283 -22.57 -7.66 12.04
N ILE A 284 -22.22 -6.57 12.73
CA ILE A 284 -21.91 -6.64 14.17
C ILE A 284 -22.65 -5.49 14.86
N VAL A 285 -23.89 -5.80 15.24
CA VAL A 285 -24.65 -5.41 16.44
C VAL A 285 -26.12 -5.49 16.06
N SER A 286 -26.69 -6.66 16.34
CA SER A 286 -28.11 -6.99 16.23
C SER A 286 -28.97 -6.08 17.10
N GLY A 287 -30.20 -5.78 16.67
CA GLY A 287 -31.21 -5.25 17.57
C GLY A 287 -32.41 -4.55 16.94
N SER A 288 -33.37 -5.36 16.45
CA SER A 288 -34.81 -5.09 16.54
C SER A 288 -35.50 -4.12 15.56
N SER A 289 -36.23 -4.76 14.64
CA SER A 289 -37.69 -4.63 14.47
C SER A 289 -38.28 -3.47 13.66
N SER A 290 -38.68 -3.85 12.45
CA SER A 290 -40.08 -3.86 11.95
C SER A 290 -40.67 -2.68 11.16
N LYS A 291 -41.25 -3.12 10.02
CA LYS A 291 -42.50 -2.70 9.35
C LYS A 291 -42.42 -1.77 8.14
N ILE A 292 -42.71 -2.41 7.01
CA ILE A 292 -43.29 -1.92 5.75
C ILE A 292 -44.69 -1.32 6.03
N PRO A 293 -45.19 -0.38 5.21
CA PRO A 293 -46.32 -0.76 4.37
C PRO A 293 -46.28 -0.25 2.91
N GLU A 294 -47.07 -0.99 2.14
CA GLU A 294 -47.48 -0.89 0.73
C GLU A 294 -48.39 0.30 0.36
N ASN A 295 -48.36 0.62 -0.94
CA ASN A 295 -49.42 1.09 -1.86
C ASN A 295 -50.14 2.44 -1.64
N GLN A 296 -50.06 3.33 -2.65
CA GLN A 296 -51.24 3.93 -3.31
C GLN A 296 -50.89 4.62 -4.66
N GLU A 297 -51.64 4.29 -5.72
CA GLU A 297 -51.69 4.95 -7.04
C GLU A 297 -52.47 6.29 -7.01
N TRP A 298 -52.11 7.28 -7.84
CA TRP A 298 -52.97 7.91 -8.87
C TRP A 298 -52.24 9.01 -9.69
N SER A 299 -52.76 9.18 -10.90
CA SER A 299 -52.29 9.90 -12.09
C SER A 299 -52.41 11.43 -12.12
N ASP A 300 -51.57 12.02 -12.98
CA ASP A 300 -51.64 13.25 -13.80
C ASP A 300 -52.70 14.33 -13.52
N ASN A 301 -52.23 15.58 -13.33
CA ASN A 301 -52.51 16.68 -14.29
C ASN A 301 -51.78 18.02 -13.98
N ASN A 302 -51.43 18.70 -15.08
CA ASN A 302 -51.34 20.15 -15.30
C ASN A 302 -50.15 20.99 -14.75
N GLY A 303 -49.20 21.24 -15.66
CA GLY A 303 -49.03 22.56 -16.30
C GLY A 303 -48.64 23.77 -15.45
N SER A 304 -47.36 24.18 -15.52
CA SER A 304 -46.98 25.60 -15.60
C SER A 304 -45.53 25.78 -16.06
N THR A 305 -45.41 26.52 -17.16
CA THR A 305 -44.19 27.02 -17.80
C THR A 305 -43.41 27.93 -16.84
N VAL A 306 -42.09 27.69 -16.67
CA VAL A 306 -41.18 28.64 -16.01
C VAL A 306 -40.08 29.07 -16.98
N VAL A 307 -40.10 30.35 -17.29
CA VAL A 307 -39.14 31.10 -18.12
C VAL A 307 -37.83 31.32 -17.34
N ALA A 308 -36.69 31.13 -18.00
CA ALA A 308 -35.35 31.36 -17.46
C ALA A 308 -35.03 32.87 -17.34
N PRO A 309 -34.37 33.35 -16.26
CA PRO A 309 -33.86 34.71 -16.22
C PRO A 309 -32.42 34.78 -16.79
N GLN A 310 -32.25 35.70 -17.73
CA GLN A 310 -30.98 36.05 -18.37
C GLN A 310 -30.06 36.87 -17.45
N SER A 311 -28.76 36.71 -17.71
CA SER A 311 -27.60 37.37 -17.10
C SER A 311 -27.46 38.85 -17.47
N VAL A 312 -27.17 39.71 -16.49
CA VAL A 312 -26.69 41.11 -16.70
C VAL A 312 -25.38 41.30 -15.92
N PRO A 313 -24.32 41.91 -16.50
CA PRO A 313 -23.05 42.13 -15.81
C PRO A 313 -23.07 43.44 -14.98
N PRO A 314 -22.40 43.52 -13.82
CA PRO A 314 -22.35 44.76 -13.04
C PRO A 314 -21.23 45.69 -13.50
N THR A 315 -21.57 46.97 -13.53
CA THR A 315 -20.70 48.12 -13.80
C THR A 315 -19.83 48.45 -12.59
N THR A 316 -18.58 48.86 -12.86
CA THR A 316 -17.53 49.20 -11.90
C THR A 316 -17.89 50.42 -11.05
N ASN A 317 -17.74 50.34 -9.72
CA ASN A 317 -17.55 51.51 -8.87
C ASN A 317 -16.65 51.16 -7.67
N ASN A 318 -15.52 51.86 -7.59
CA ASN A 318 -14.58 51.81 -6.47
C ASN A 318 -15.15 52.55 -5.27
N ASN A 319 -15.34 51.86 -4.14
CA ASN A 319 -15.33 52.45 -2.80
C ASN A 319 -14.96 51.38 -1.77
N THR A 320 -13.84 51.60 -1.08
CA THR A 320 -13.32 50.83 0.04
C THR A 320 -14.31 50.87 1.21
N ASN A 321 -15.09 49.79 1.35
CA ASN A 321 -15.73 49.28 2.57
C ASN A 321 -16.55 48.04 2.17
N ASP A 322 -15.88 46.93 1.90
CA ASP A 322 -16.58 45.69 1.58
C ASP A 322 -17.33 45.17 2.83
N PRO A 323 -18.65 44.91 2.73
CA PRO A 323 -19.39 44.28 3.81
C PRO A 323 -18.85 42.87 4.10
N PRO A 324 -18.96 42.36 5.35
CA PRO A 324 -18.55 40.99 5.65
C PRO A 324 -19.24 40.03 4.70
N ALA A 325 -18.45 39.15 4.07
CA ALA A 325 -18.91 38.23 3.04
C ALA A 325 -20.20 37.51 3.47
N THR A 326 -21.20 37.48 2.58
CA THR A 326 -22.46 36.79 2.86
C THR A 326 -22.19 35.30 3.15
N PRO A 327 -22.99 34.63 4.01
CA PRO A 327 -22.81 33.21 4.31
C PRO A 327 -22.69 32.32 3.06
N ASP A 328 -23.38 32.69 1.98
CA ASP A 328 -23.34 32.02 0.69
C ASP A 328 -21.99 32.20 -0.03
N ALA A 329 -21.35 33.37 0.07
CA ALA A 329 -20.03 33.62 -0.52
C ALA A 329 -18.92 32.81 0.17
N VAL A 330 -18.95 32.76 1.52
CA VAL A 330 -18.00 31.95 2.30
C VAL A 330 -18.18 30.46 2.01
N LEU A 331 -19.44 30.00 1.86
CA LEU A 331 -19.74 28.62 1.50
C LEU A 331 -19.26 28.28 0.09
N ASN A 332 -19.51 29.16 -0.90
CA ASN A 332 -19.04 28.98 -2.27
C ASN A 332 -17.52 28.92 -2.35
N ARG A 333 -16.82 29.76 -1.58
CA ARG A 333 -15.36 29.74 -1.48
C ARG A 333 -14.83 28.42 -0.91
N LYS A 334 -15.45 27.92 0.16
CA LYS A 334 -15.10 26.61 0.75
C LYS A 334 -15.33 25.46 -0.23
N CYS A 335 -16.41 25.52 -0.99
CA CYS A 335 -16.69 24.53 -2.04
C CYS A 335 -15.65 24.58 -3.16
N ALA A 336 -15.36 25.77 -3.70
CA ALA A 336 -14.34 25.95 -4.74
C ALA A 336 -12.97 25.43 -4.28
N PHE A 337 -12.57 25.74 -3.05
CA PHE A 337 -11.33 25.23 -2.45
C PHE A 337 -11.30 23.70 -2.38
N ALA A 338 -12.40 23.10 -1.92
CA ALA A 338 -12.51 21.64 -1.81
C ALA A 338 -12.40 20.97 -3.19
N LEU A 339 -13.04 21.54 -4.22
CA LEU A 339 -12.96 21.03 -5.59
C LEU A 339 -11.55 21.13 -6.16
N GLN A 340 -10.85 22.23 -5.92
CA GLN A 340 -9.46 22.39 -6.33
C GLN A 340 -8.54 21.39 -5.61
N CYS A 341 -8.80 21.14 -4.33
CA CYS A 341 -8.10 20.07 -3.61
C CYS A 341 -8.36 18.73 -4.28
N VAL A 342 -9.62 18.33 -4.51
CA VAL A 342 -9.96 17.07 -5.20
C VAL A 342 -9.27 16.94 -6.55
N ARG A 343 -9.21 18.02 -7.34
CA ARG A 343 -8.45 18.05 -8.59
C ARG A 343 -6.97 17.79 -8.36
N SER A 344 -6.34 18.50 -7.43
CA SER A 344 -4.91 18.34 -7.12
C SER A 344 -4.59 16.93 -6.61
N GLU A 345 -5.46 16.37 -5.77
CA GLU A 345 -5.38 15.01 -5.25
C GLU A 345 -5.51 13.99 -6.40
N THR A 346 -6.42 14.23 -7.35
CA THR A 346 -6.60 13.38 -8.54
C THR A 346 -5.35 13.39 -9.43
N ALA A 347 -4.82 14.57 -9.72
CA ALA A 347 -3.60 14.72 -10.51
C ALA A 347 -2.40 14.05 -9.83
N LEU A 348 -2.31 14.17 -8.50
CA LEU A 348 -1.28 13.50 -7.71
C LEU A 348 -1.39 11.97 -7.83
N ALA A 349 -2.60 11.40 -7.74
CA ALA A 349 -2.81 9.96 -7.92
C ALA A 349 -2.44 9.49 -9.34
N GLU A 350 -2.82 10.25 -10.37
CA GLU A 350 -2.44 9.97 -11.75
C GLU A 350 -0.92 10.04 -11.96
N GLN A 351 -0.23 10.97 -11.30
CA GLN A 351 1.22 11.09 -11.32
C GLN A 351 1.88 9.86 -10.70
N TYR A 352 1.41 9.40 -9.54
CA TYR A 352 1.97 8.20 -8.90
C TYR A 352 1.75 6.94 -9.75
N LEU A 353 0.62 6.83 -10.43
CA LEU A 353 0.33 5.74 -11.36
C LEU A 353 1.33 5.65 -12.52
N GLN A 354 2.03 6.74 -12.88
CA GLN A 354 3.10 6.69 -13.88
C GLN A 354 4.29 5.82 -13.46
N SER A 355 4.39 5.44 -12.18
CA SER A 355 5.40 4.49 -11.71
C SER A 355 5.06 3.02 -12.00
N LEU A 356 3.81 2.70 -12.35
CA LEU A 356 3.34 1.33 -12.57
C LEU A 356 4.14 0.57 -13.65
N PRO A 357 4.45 1.14 -14.84
CA PRO A 357 5.26 0.45 -15.83
C PRO A 357 6.64 0.07 -15.32
N ALA A 358 7.29 0.92 -14.51
CA ALA A 358 8.59 0.62 -13.93
C ALA A 358 8.51 -0.48 -12.86
N ILE A 359 7.40 -0.57 -12.12
CA ILE A 359 7.14 -1.66 -11.19
C ILE A 359 6.96 -2.98 -11.94
N LEU A 360 6.16 -2.98 -13.02
CA LEU A 360 5.91 -4.15 -13.86
C LEU A 360 7.17 -4.62 -14.59
N LEU A 361 8.03 -3.70 -15.03
CA LEU A 361 9.32 -4.04 -15.62
C LEU A 361 10.25 -4.69 -14.59
N SER A 362 10.30 -4.15 -13.36
CA SER A 362 11.05 -4.77 -12.26
C SER A 362 10.54 -6.18 -11.99
N TYR A 363 9.23 -6.37 -11.95
CA TYR A 363 8.60 -7.68 -11.78
C TYR A 363 9.04 -8.67 -12.87
N ALA A 364 8.92 -8.27 -14.14
CA ALA A 364 9.27 -9.12 -15.28
C ALA A 364 10.76 -9.49 -15.31
N ASN A 365 11.65 -8.54 -14.95
CA ASN A 365 13.08 -8.80 -14.86
C ASN A 365 13.41 -9.80 -13.75
N GLU A 366 12.82 -9.65 -12.56
CA GLU A 366 13.00 -10.58 -11.45
C GLU A 366 12.46 -11.99 -11.79
N GLU A 367 11.30 -12.09 -12.44
CA GLU A 367 10.78 -13.36 -12.95
C GLU A 367 11.72 -14.00 -13.96
N SER A 368 12.20 -13.24 -14.94
CA SER A 368 13.12 -13.75 -15.96
C SER A 368 14.42 -14.29 -15.34
N GLN A 369 15.01 -13.54 -14.41
CA GLN A 369 16.22 -13.97 -13.70
C GLN A 369 15.97 -15.22 -12.85
N TYR A 370 14.84 -15.29 -12.16
CA TYR A 370 14.46 -16.48 -11.39
C TYR A 370 14.35 -17.71 -12.27
N HIS A 371 13.58 -17.63 -13.36
CA HIS A 371 13.39 -18.76 -14.27
C HIS A 371 14.67 -19.20 -14.96
N SER A 372 15.55 -18.26 -15.34
CA SER A 372 16.87 -18.60 -15.88
C SER A 372 17.69 -19.41 -14.88
N LYS A 373 17.83 -18.91 -13.64
CA LYS A 373 18.62 -19.56 -12.59
C LYS A 373 18.05 -20.93 -12.20
N VAL A 374 16.74 -21.04 -12.07
CA VAL A 374 16.09 -22.34 -11.78
C VAL A 374 16.33 -23.33 -12.91
N THR A 375 16.28 -22.89 -14.17
CA THR A 375 16.54 -23.75 -15.33
C THR A 375 17.98 -24.28 -15.31
N ASP A 376 18.96 -23.44 -14.98
CA ASP A 376 20.37 -23.87 -14.84
C ASP A 376 20.54 -24.92 -13.73
N ILE A 377 19.90 -24.69 -12.57
CA ILE A 377 19.93 -25.64 -11.45
C ILE A 377 19.28 -26.98 -11.84
N GLU A 378 18.11 -26.93 -12.47
CA GLU A 378 17.37 -28.11 -12.91
C GLU A 378 18.11 -28.88 -14.00
N TYR A 379 18.80 -28.19 -14.92
CA TYR A 379 19.63 -28.80 -15.94
C TYR A 379 20.81 -29.57 -15.32
N VAL A 380 21.52 -28.95 -14.37
CA VAL A 380 22.62 -29.60 -13.64
C VAL A 380 22.10 -30.81 -12.87
N ARG A 381 20.96 -30.66 -12.19
CA ARG A 381 20.30 -31.74 -11.45
C ARG A 381 19.93 -32.91 -12.36
N ALA A 382 19.27 -32.66 -13.49
CA ALA A 382 18.86 -33.70 -14.43
C ALA A 382 20.06 -34.46 -15.01
N ASN A 383 21.17 -33.76 -15.30
CA ASN A 383 22.39 -34.41 -15.76
C ASN A 383 23.03 -35.27 -14.67
N ARG A 384 23.06 -34.79 -13.41
CA ARG A 384 23.54 -35.58 -12.27
C ARG A 384 22.75 -36.87 -12.08
N TRP A 385 21.41 -36.81 -12.20
CA TRP A 385 20.55 -37.99 -12.19
C TRP A 385 20.90 -38.98 -13.30
N LYS A 386 21.15 -38.51 -14.54
CA LYS A 386 21.54 -39.38 -15.65
C LYS A 386 22.89 -40.05 -15.42
N TYR A 387 23.87 -39.33 -14.90
CA TYR A 387 25.18 -39.90 -14.57
C TYR A 387 25.08 -40.95 -13.47
N PHE A 388 24.30 -40.69 -12.42
CA PHE A 388 24.06 -41.66 -11.34
C PHE A 388 23.46 -42.97 -11.88
N ILE A 389 22.37 -42.88 -12.64
CA ILE A 389 21.71 -44.06 -13.22
C ILE A 389 22.70 -44.86 -14.09
N ASN A 390 23.44 -44.19 -14.98
CA ASN A 390 24.40 -44.87 -15.85
C ASN A 390 25.55 -45.53 -15.08
N PHE A 391 25.97 -44.95 -13.94
CA PHE A 391 27.04 -45.52 -13.11
C PHE A 391 26.54 -46.71 -12.27
N SER A 392 25.33 -46.65 -11.71
CA SER A 392 24.71 -47.77 -11.01
C SER A 392 24.50 -48.98 -11.94
N PHE A 393 23.99 -48.76 -13.15
CA PHE A 393 23.84 -49.84 -14.14
C PHE A 393 25.19 -50.40 -14.62
N ALA A 394 26.25 -49.59 -14.67
CA ALA A 394 27.59 -50.07 -15.03
C ALA A 394 28.20 -50.94 -13.92
N ALA A 395 28.02 -50.56 -12.65
CA ALA A 395 28.48 -51.34 -11.49
C ALA A 395 27.74 -52.68 -11.39
N ASP A 396 26.42 -52.70 -11.60
CA ASP A 396 25.63 -53.95 -11.59
C ASP A 396 26.07 -54.92 -12.71
N VAL A 397 26.53 -54.41 -13.85
CA VAL A 397 27.03 -55.22 -14.97
C VAL A 397 28.43 -55.79 -14.71
N GLU A 398 29.32 -55.04 -14.04
CA GLU A 398 30.65 -55.53 -13.63
C GLU A 398 30.57 -56.57 -12.50
N ASP A 399 29.65 -56.42 -11.55
CA ASP A 399 29.39 -57.42 -10.49
C ASP A 399 28.76 -58.70 -11.06
N LEU A 400 27.87 -58.59 -12.06
CA LEU A 400 27.34 -59.77 -12.79
C LEU A 400 28.42 -60.47 -13.62
N ALA A 401 29.34 -59.72 -14.23
CA ALA A 401 30.43 -60.30 -15.02
C ALA A 401 31.46 -61.04 -14.13
N SER A 402 31.78 -60.49 -12.96
CA SER A 402 32.72 -61.09 -12.00
C SER A 402 32.13 -62.25 -11.19
N ALA A 403 30.81 -62.32 -11.01
CA ALA A 403 30.12 -63.48 -10.42
C ALA A 403 29.94 -64.66 -11.40
N SER A 404 30.20 -64.45 -12.70
CA SER A 404 30.09 -65.47 -13.77
C SER A 404 31.41 -66.16 -14.16
N SER A 405 32.51 -65.75 -13.53
CA SER A 405 33.87 -66.30 -13.68
C SER A 405 34.32 -66.96 -12.38
#